data_AF-A0A015XAR7-F1
#
_entry.id   AF-A0A015XAR7-F1
#
_cell.length_a   1.000
_cell.length_b   1.000
_cell.length_c   1.000
_cell.angle_alpha   90.00
_cell.angle_beta   90.00
_cell.angle_gamma   90.00
#
_symmetry.space_group_name_H-M   'P 1'
#
loop_
_entity.id
_entity.type
_entity.pdbx_description
1 polymer ?
#
loop_
_entity_poly.entity_id
_entity_poly.type
_entity_poly.pdbx_seq_one_letter_code
_entity_poly.pdbx_strand_id
1 'polypeptide(L)'
;MFVLFMAIFAIVASIIDAILGTICVFVGIYYLAMLLPMIAVSIRRMHDIGKSGWWLFITFVPVIGSLWYLFLTIQDGQPGSNQYGENPKGI
;
A
#
# COMPACT_ATOMS: atom_id res chain seq x y z
N MET A 1 -4.26 7.73 5.15
CA MET A 1 -4.61 7.12 6.45
C MET A 1 -4.01 5.73 6.64
N PHE A 2 -4.20 4.77 5.72
CA PHE A 2 -3.60 3.43 5.85
C PHE A 2 -2.07 3.42 6.07
N VAL A 3 -1.30 4.15 5.25
CA VAL A 3 0.16 4.27 5.39
C VAL A 3 0.57 4.89 6.73
N LEU A 4 -0.22 5.85 7.24
CA LEU A 4 0.04 6.49 8.54
C LEU A 4 -0.10 5.50 9.68
N PHE A 5 -1.23 4.76 9.74
CA PHE A 5 -1.41 3.72 10.74
C PHE A 5 -0.32 2.65 10.63
N MET A 6 0.03 2.27 9.40
CA MET A 6 1.09 1.31 9.16
C MET A 6 2.43 1.76 9.77
N ALA A 7 2.81 3.01 9.53
CA ALA A 7 4.02 3.60 10.10
C ALA A 7 3.98 3.65 11.63
N ILE A 8 2.85 4.06 12.22
CA ILE A 8 2.70 4.12 13.69
C ILE A 8 2.88 2.74 14.31
N PHE A 9 2.17 1.72 13.82
CA PHE A 9 2.27 0.36 14.38
C PHE A 9 3.65 -0.26 14.15
N ALA A 10 4.31 0.01 13.01
CA ALA A 10 5.68 -0.43 12.76
C ALA A 10 6.67 0.19 13.75
N ILE A 11 6.53 1.49 14.07
CA ILE A 11 7.34 2.18 15.07
C ILE A 11 7.13 1.57 16.45
N VAL A 12 5.87 1.35 16.86
CA VAL A 12 5.56 0.72 18.15
C VAL A 12 6.14 -0.70 18.24
N ALA A 13 5.99 -1.52 17.20
CA ALA A 13 6.56 -2.86 17.17
C ALA A 13 8.11 -2.83 17.27
N SER A 14 8.74 -1.85 16.63
CA SER A 14 10.21 -1.68 16.68
C SER A 14 10.70 -1.28 18.07
N ILE A 15 9.94 -0.45 18.79
CA ILE A 15 10.23 -0.08 20.18
C ILE A 15 10.10 -1.31 21.10
N ILE A 16 9.08 -2.14 20.89
CA ILE A 16 8.89 -3.38 21.66
C ILE A 16 10.07 -4.33 21.43
N ASP A 17 10.47 -4.56 20.18
CA ASP A 17 11.63 -5.39 19.85
C ASP A 17 12.92 -4.86 20.52
N ALA A 18 13.14 -3.54 20.50
CA ALA A 18 14.30 -2.91 21.12
C ALA A 18 14.32 -3.06 22.65
N ILE A 19 13.16 -2.94 23.32
CA ILE A 19 13.04 -3.09 24.77
C ILE A 19 13.26 -4.54 25.19
N LEU A 20 12.70 -5.49 24.43
CA LEU A 20 12.78 -6.92 24.74
C LEU A 20 14.09 -7.57 24.27
N GLY A 21 14.92 -6.85 23.52
CA GLY A 21 16.16 -7.39 22.93
C GLY A 21 15.90 -8.46 21.87
N THR A 22 14.69 -8.52 21.32
CA THR A 22 14.33 -9.47 20.27
C THR A 22 14.74 -8.92 18.91
N ILE A 23 15.35 -9.76 18.07
CA ILE A 23 15.79 -9.35 16.73
C ILE A 23 14.58 -9.38 15.78
N CYS A 24 13.84 -8.26 15.71
CA CYS A 24 12.79 -7.99 14.72
C CYS A 24 11.63 -9.00 14.71
N VAL A 25 11.31 -9.62 15.85
CA VAL A 25 10.26 -10.65 15.93
C VAL A 25 8.89 -9.99 15.79
N PHE A 26 8.63 -8.96 16.61
CA PHE A 26 7.32 -8.28 16.62
C PHE A 26 7.11 -7.47 15.35
N VAL A 27 8.15 -6.76 14.90
CA VAL A 27 8.13 -6.04 13.62
C VAL A 27 7.90 -7.01 12.45
N GLY A 28 8.58 -8.16 12.43
CA GLY A 28 8.43 -9.16 11.38
C GLY A 28 7.01 -9.72 11.29
N ILE A 29 6.43 -10.12 12.43
CA ILE A 29 5.04 -10.60 12.50
C ILE A 29 4.05 -9.51 12.03
N TYR A 30 4.29 -8.27 12.44
CA TYR A 30 3.46 -7.14 12.04
C TYR A 30 3.46 -6.94 10.52
N TYR A 31 4.63 -6.93 9.88
CA TYR A 31 4.74 -6.81 8.43
C TYR A 31 4.08 -7.98 7.68
N LEU A 32 4.21 -9.21 8.21
CA LEU A 32 3.52 -10.37 7.64
C LEU A 32 1.99 -10.23 7.72
N ALA A 33 1.47 -9.78 8.85
CA ALA A 33 0.04 -9.52 9.01
C ALA A 33 -0.47 -8.41 8.09
N MET A 34 0.36 -7.40 7.82
CA MET A 34 0.03 -6.27 6.94
C MET A 34 0.23 -6.55 5.45
N LEU A 35 0.89 -7.65 5.07
CA LEU A 35 1.19 -7.98 3.68
C LEU A 35 -0.08 -8.02 2.81
N LEU A 36 -1.10 -8.75 3.25
CA LEU A 36 -2.37 -8.88 2.53
C LEU A 36 -3.13 -7.54 2.45
N PRO A 37 -3.35 -6.81 3.57
CA PRO A 37 -3.93 -5.47 3.53
C PRO A 37 -3.20 -4.49 2.59
N MET A 38 -1.86 -4.49 2.59
CA MET A 38 -1.07 -3.61 1.73
C MET A 38 -1.32 -3.88 0.25
N ILE A 39 -1.33 -5.15 -0.15
CA ILE A 39 -1.62 -5.54 -1.53
C ILE A 39 -3.05 -5.15 -1.89
N ALA A 40 -4.03 -5.43 -1.03
CA ALA A 40 -5.44 -5.15 -1.28
C ALA A 40 -5.73 -3.65 -1.48
N VAL A 41 -5.17 -2.79 -0.62
CA VAL A 41 -5.33 -1.33 -0.73
C VAL A 41 -4.64 -0.79 -1.99
N SER A 42 -3.47 -1.32 -2.32
CA SER A 42 -2.73 -0.92 -3.53
C SER A 42 -3.48 -1.28 -4.81
N ILE A 43 -4.03 -2.50 -4.89
CA ILE A 43 -4.86 -2.95 -6.01
C ILE A 43 -6.11 -2.07 -6.14
N ARG A 44 -6.78 -1.76 -5.03
CA ARG A 44 -7.93 -0.84 -5.04
C ARG A 44 -7.56 0.52 -5.61
N ARG A 45 -6.43 1.11 -5.21
CA ARG A 45 -5.97 2.39 -5.77
C ARG A 45 -5.69 2.31 -7.26
N MET A 46 -5.15 1.19 -7.76
CA MET A 46 -4.97 1.00 -9.20
C MET A 46 -6.32 0.91 -9.93
N HIS A 47 -7.29 0.22 -9.33
CA HIS A 47 -8.64 0.13 -9.88
C HIS A 47 -9.35 1.49 -9.88
N ASP A 48 -9.14 2.33 -8.85
CA ASP A 48 -9.71 3.69 -8.80
C ASP A 48 -9.26 4.54 -10.00
N ILE A 49 -8.03 4.36 -10.49
CA ILE A 49 -7.48 5.09 -11.65
C ILE A 49 -7.65 4.31 -12.97
N GLY A 50 -8.48 3.25 -12.99
CA GLY A 50 -8.76 2.44 -14.18
C GLY A 50 -7.63 1.52 -14.64
N LYS A 51 -6.58 1.34 -13.85
CA LYS A 51 -5.44 0.45 -14.13
C LYS A 51 -5.67 -0.93 -13.49
N SER A 52 -5.04 -1.96 -14.05
CA SER A 52 -5.07 -3.29 -13.46
C SER A 52 -4.22 -3.38 -12.19
N GLY A 53 -4.62 -4.20 -11.23
CA GLY A 53 -3.82 -4.48 -10.02
C GLY A 53 -2.42 -5.01 -10.30
N TRP A 54 -2.17 -5.54 -11.49
CA TRP A 54 -0.85 -6.00 -11.94
C TRP A 54 0.20 -4.88 -12.01
N TRP A 55 -0.22 -3.62 -12.09
CA TRP A 55 0.71 -2.49 -12.01
C TRP A 55 1.45 -2.42 -10.66
N LEU A 56 0.99 -3.12 -9.63
CA LEU A 56 1.72 -3.25 -8.37
C LEU A 56 3.09 -3.93 -8.57
N PHE A 57 3.21 -4.89 -9.51
CA PHE A 57 4.48 -5.60 -9.73
C PHE A 57 5.61 -4.69 -10.24
N ILE A 58 5.29 -3.48 -10.72
CA ILE A 58 6.32 -2.54 -11.13
C ILE A 58 7.21 -2.11 -9.95
N THR A 59 6.73 -2.20 -8.71
CA THR A 59 7.53 -1.87 -7.52
C THR A 59 8.70 -2.84 -7.30
N PHE A 60 8.72 -4.00 -7.98
CA PHE A 60 9.89 -4.90 -7.98
C PHE A 60 11.05 -4.35 -8.80
N VAL A 61 10.82 -3.36 -9.68
CA VAL A 61 11.89 -2.65 -10.39
C VAL A 61 12.40 -1.52 -9.50
N PRO A 62 13.66 -1.57 -9.02
CA PRO A 62 14.19 -0.58 -8.11
C PRO A 62 14.25 0.81 -8.77
N VAL A 63 14.04 1.85 -7.96
CA VAL A 63 14.06 3.26 -8.35
C VAL A 63 12.97 3.64 -9.36
N ILE A 64 13.08 3.20 -10.62
CA ILE A 64 12.15 3.55 -11.69
C ILE A 64 10.74 3.04 -11.38
N GLY A 65 10.64 1.80 -10.90
CA GLY A 65 9.35 1.21 -10.57
C GLY A 65 8.66 1.90 -9.40
N SER A 66 9.42 2.25 -8.36
CA SER A 66 8.90 3.02 -7.22
C SER A 66 8.44 4.42 -7.61
N LEU A 67 9.19 5.11 -8.48
CA LEU A 67 8.80 6.42 -9.01
C LEU A 67 7.53 6.34 -9.85
N TRP A 68 7.42 5.33 -10.70
CA TRP A 68 6.22 5.10 -11.50
C TRP A 68 5.00 4.76 -10.63
N TYR A 69 5.17 3.88 -9.65
CA TYR A 69 4.12 3.55 -8.70
C TYR A 69 3.67 4.77 -7.88
N LEU A 70 4.61 5.62 -7.47
CA LEU A 70 4.29 6.89 -6.82
C LEU A 70 3.47 7.78 -7.75
N PHE A 71 3.88 7.93 -9.00
CA PHE A 71 3.13 8.68 -10.02
C PHE A 71 1.70 8.13 -10.22
N LEU A 72 1.50 6.82 -10.20
CA LEU A 72 0.17 6.21 -10.27
C LEU A 72 -0.67 6.48 -9.02
N THR A 73 -0.07 6.39 -7.83
CA THR A 73 -0.81 6.51 -6.56
C THR A 73 -1.23 7.92 -6.19
N ILE A 74 -0.60 8.95 -6.76
CA ILE A 74 -0.97 10.36 -6.58
C ILE A 74 -2.04 10.85 -7.57
N GLN A 75 -2.35 10.07 -8.62
CA GLN A 75 -3.38 10.44 -9.58
C GLN A 75 -4.77 10.43 -8.93
N ASP A 76 -5.61 11.36 -9.38
CA ASP A 76 -7.03 11.36 -9.10
C ASP A 76 -7.70 10.13 -9.72
N GLY A 77 -8.75 9.65 -9.05
CA GLY A 77 -9.57 8.55 -9.56
C GLY A 77 -10.18 8.90 -10.92
N GLN A 78 -10.39 7.88 -11.75
CA GLN A 78 -11.01 8.05 -13.05
C GLN A 78 -12.44 8.59 -12.87
N PRO A 79 -12.83 9.69 -13.56
CA PRO A 79 -14.20 10.19 -13.49
C PRO A 79 -15.17 9.22 -14.20
N GLY A 80 -16.39 9.12 -13.67
CA GLY A 80 -17.42 8.21 -14.18
C GLY A 80 -17.19 6.72 -13.85
N SER A 81 -17.75 5.84 -14.67
CA SER A 81 -17.61 4.38 -14.51
C SER A 81 -16.36 3.85 -15.20
N ASN A 82 -15.67 2.91 -14.57
CA ASN A 82 -14.60 2.14 -15.19
C ASN A 82 -14.92 0.63 -15.15
N GLN A 83 -14.03 -0.19 -15.71
CA GLN A 83 -14.19 -1.66 -15.74
C GLN A 83 -14.24 -2.32 -14.35
N TYR A 84 -13.89 -1.59 -13.29
CA TYR A 84 -13.86 -2.04 -11.90
C TYR A 84 -15.03 -1.50 -11.06
N GLY A 85 -15.89 -0.65 -11.64
CA GLY A 85 -17.09 -0.11 -10.99
C GLY A 85 -17.29 1.39 -11.20
N GLU A 86 -18.32 1.93 -10.55
CA GLU A 86 -18.61 3.35 -10.54
C GLU A 86 -17.69 4.11 -9.58
N ASN A 87 -17.29 5.32 -9.96
CA ASN A 87 -16.50 6.19 -9.09
C ASN A 87 -17.34 6.55 -7.85
N PRO A 88 -16.86 6.24 -6.62
CA PRO A 88 -17.59 6.50 -5.38
C PRO A 88 -17.80 8.00 -5.09
N LYS A 89 -17.09 8.89 -5.80
CA LYS A 89 -17.31 10.33 -5.72
C LYS A 89 -18.50 10.81 -6.57
N GLY A 90 -19.05 9.99 -7.46
CA GLY A 90 -20.18 10.34 -8.32
C GLY A 90 -19.89 11.43 -9.36
N ILE A 91 -18.61 11.68 -9.65
CA ILE A 91 -18.07 12.61 -10.65
C ILE A 91 -17.23 11.84 -11.66
#